data_AF-A0A3R7EZW4-F1
#
_entry.id   AF-A0A3R7EZW4-F1
#
_cell.length_a   1.000
_cell.length_b   1.000
_cell.length_c   1.000
_cell.angle_alpha   90.00
_cell.angle_beta   90.00
_cell.angle_gamma   90.00
#
_symmetry.space_group_name_H-M   'P 1'
#
loop_
_entity.id
_entity.type
_entity.pdbx_description
1 polymer ?
#
loop_
_entity_poly.entity_id
_entity_poly.type
_entity_poly.pdbx_seq_one_letter_code
_entity_poly.pdbx_strand_id
1 'polypeptide(L)'
;MNNYGIAAIKIFIASLSLITYGELSPLMKTGSPACGVIVNSMLWMPLSILLAYIIAPIILLMINNYISYTLLSGISILRVIIELGGFLPPTSLRVAIVPLYVMAMFLSLTLAVENLSSRIRGEILRLEWSQF
;
A
#
# COMPACT_ATOMS: atom_id res chain seq x y z
N MET A 1 15.71 2.58 14.08
CA MET A 1 14.39 2.21 14.66
C MET A 1 14.48 0.82 15.29
N ASN A 2 13.70 0.49 16.33
CA ASN A 2 13.70 -0.87 16.89
C ASN A 2 12.82 -1.82 16.05
N ASN A 3 13.03 -3.14 16.21
CA ASN A 3 12.29 -4.16 15.44
C ASN A 3 10.78 -4.11 15.69
N TYR A 4 10.36 -3.75 16.91
CA TYR A 4 8.94 -3.61 17.25
C TYR A 4 8.27 -2.45 16.49
N GLY A 5 8.94 -1.31 16.36
CA GLY A 5 8.45 -0.17 15.58
C GLY A 5 8.31 -0.51 14.10
N ILE A 6 9.30 -1.21 13.53
CA ILE A 6 9.22 -1.71 12.15
C ILE A 6 8.01 -2.65 11.98
N ALA A 7 7.82 -3.61 12.89
CA ALA A 7 6.71 -4.55 12.82
C ALA A 7 5.35 -3.85 12.96
N ALA A 8 5.22 -2.91 13.89
CA ALA A 8 4.00 -2.13 14.09
C ALA A 8 3.61 -1.33 12.84
N ILE A 9 4.57 -0.71 12.16
CA ILE A 9 4.32 0.01 10.91
C ILE A 9 3.83 -0.95 9.82
N LYS A 10 4.45 -2.12 9.67
CA LYS A 10 4.03 -3.13 8.68
C LYS A 10 2.60 -3.62 8.95
N ILE A 11 2.28 -3.90 10.21
CA ILE A 11 0.94 -4.31 10.63
C ILE A 11 -0.06 -3.19 10.31
N PHE A 12 0.25 -1.95 10.65
CA PHE A 12 -0.60 -0.80 10.34
C PHE A 12 -0.91 -0.71 8.83
N ILE A 13 0.11 -0.79 7.97
CA ILE A 13 -0.09 -0.70 6.52
C ILE A 13 -0.90 -1.89 5.99
N ALA A 14 -0.62 -3.11 6.47
CA ALA A 14 -1.36 -4.31 6.07
C ALA A 14 -2.84 -4.22 6.50
N SER A 15 -3.11 -3.77 7.72
CA SER A 15 -4.46 -3.54 8.23
C SER A 15 -5.20 -2.48 7.43
N LEU A 16 -4.52 -1.38 7.07
CA LEU A 16 -5.10 -0.31 6.26
C LEU A 16 -5.50 -0.80 4.86
N SER A 17 -4.65 -1.61 4.21
CA SER A 17 -4.99 -2.29 2.95
C SER A 17 -6.20 -3.20 3.08
N LEU A 18 -6.29 -3.97 4.18
CA LEU A 18 -7.41 -4.88 4.42
C LEU A 18 -8.73 -4.14 4.69
N ILE A 19 -8.71 -3.07 5.48
CA ILE A 19 -9.89 -2.22 5.72
C ILE A 19 -10.47 -1.74 4.39
N THR A 20 -9.60 -1.34 3.47
CA THR A 20 -10.10 -0.83 2.19
C THR A 20 -10.61 -1.91 1.25
N TYR A 21 -10.17 -3.15 1.40
CA TYR A 21 -10.85 -4.26 0.73
C TYR A 21 -12.30 -4.36 1.18
N GLY A 22 -12.55 -4.25 2.49
CA GLY A 22 -13.89 -4.27 3.06
C GLY A 22 -14.79 -3.18 2.47
N GLU A 23 -14.24 -1.98 2.24
CA GLU A 23 -14.96 -0.85 1.62
C GLU A 23 -15.22 -1.04 0.11
N LEU A 24 -14.27 -1.65 -0.62
CA LEU A 24 -14.39 -1.84 -2.06
C LEU A 24 -15.20 -3.08 -2.43
N SER A 25 -15.27 -4.08 -1.55
CA SER A 25 -15.98 -5.36 -1.79
C SER A 25 -17.47 -5.20 -2.12
N PRO A 26 -18.25 -4.32 -1.45
CA PRO A 26 -19.64 -4.05 -1.83
C PRO A 26 -19.78 -3.41 -3.22
N LEU A 27 -18.88 -2.50 -3.59
CA LEU A 27 -18.83 -1.89 -4.93
C LEU A 27 -18.58 -2.93 -6.03
N MET A 28 -17.88 -4.02 -5.71
CA MET A 28 -17.64 -5.12 -6.63
C MET A 28 -18.85 -6.06 -6.79
N LYS A 29 -19.79 -6.07 -5.83
CA LYS A 29 -20.99 -6.93 -5.84
C LYS A 29 -22.18 -6.31 -6.55
N THR A 30 -22.21 -5.00 -6.76
CA THR A 30 -23.28 -4.33 -7.52
C THR A 30 -23.13 -4.57 -9.01
N GLY A 31 -23.42 -5.79 -9.45
CA GLY A 31 -23.87 -6.04 -10.82
C GLY A 31 -25.27 -5.45 -10.97
N SER A 32 -25.37 -4.29 -11.64
CA SER A 32 -26.66 -3.82 -12.15
C SER A 32 -27.21 -4.86 -13.12
N PRO A 33 -28.49 -5.27 -13.04
CA PRO A 33 -29.09 -6.23 -13.96
C PRO A 33 -29.57 -5.58 -15.27
N ALA A 34 -29.11 -4.38 -15.62
CA ALA A 34 -29.46 -3.72 -16.87
C ALA A 34 -28.35 -3.89 -17.91
N CYS A 35 -28.73 -4.41 -19.09
CA CYS A 35 -27.92 -4.73 -20.27
C CYS A 35 -27.16 -6.05 -20.22
N GLY A 36 -27.85 -7.09 -20.72
CA GLY A 36 -27.19 -8.27 -21.27
C GLY A 36 -26.24 -7.91 -22.41
N VAL A 37 -25.24 -8.76 -22.58
CA VAL A 37 -24.10 -8.66 -23.51
C VAL A 37 -22.99 -7.72 -23.02
N ILE A 38 -22.05 -8.24 -22.23
CA ILE A 38 -20.57 -8.07 -22.29
C ILE A 38 -19.98 -8.94 -21.16
N VAL A 39 -19.90 -10.24 -21.39
CA VAL A 39 -19.15 -11.18 -20.54
C VAL A 39 -17.67 -11.08 -20.95
N ASN A 40 -16.97 -10.00 -20.56
CA ASN A 40 -15.50 -10.05 -20.47
C ASN A 40 -14.84 -8.84 -19.77
N SER A 41 -15.42 -7.64 -19.76
CA SER A 41 -14.77 -6.43 -19.22
C SER A 41 -15.04 -6.20 -17.72
N MET A 42 -16.15 -6.74 -17.21
CA MET A 42 -16.70 -6.39 -15.89
C MET A 42 -15.93 -6.99 -14.70
N LEU A 43 -15.12 -8.04 -14.91
CA LEU A 43 -14.29 -8.67 -13.86
C LEU A 43 -12.87 -8.10 -13.77
N TRP A 44 -12.35 -7.43 -14.80
CA TRP A 44 -10.98 -6.90 -14.79
C TRP A 44 -10.82 -5.70 -13.87
N MET A 45 -11.85 -4.85 -13.80
CA MET A 45 -11.84 -3.68 -12.92
C MET A 45 -11.79 -4.06 -11.43
N PRO A 46 -12.66 -4.95 -10.91
CA PRO A 46 -12.57 -5.38 -9.53
C PRO A 46 -11.28 -6.18 -9.25
N LEU A 47 -10.82 -7.01 -10.19
CA LEU A 47 -9.58 -7.77 -10.02
C LEU A 47 -8.34 -6.88 -9.98
N SER A 48 -8.28 -5.84 -10.81
CA SER A 48 -7.18 -4.85 -10.80
C SER A 48 -7.17 -4.00 -9.53
N ILE A 49 -8.35 -3.63 -9.01
CA ILE A 49 -8.52 -2.96 -7.72
C ILE A 49 -8.02 -3.85 -6.57
N LEU A 50 -8.40 -5.14 -6.56
CA LEU A 50 -7.92 -6.11 -5.58
C LEU A 50 -6.39 -6.26 -5.64
N LEU A 51 -5.84 -6.39 -6.86
CA LEU A 51 -4.40 -6.52 -7.06
C LEU A 51 -3.64 -5.28 -6.56
N ALA A 52 -4.07 -4.10 -6.98
CA ALA A 52 -3.37 -2.84 -6.72
C ALA A 52 -3.45 -2.42 -5.24
N TYR A 53 -4.58 -2.69 -4.57
CA TYR A 53 -4.83 -2.14 -3.24
C TYR A 53 -4.58 -3.10 -2.08
N ILE A 54 -4.51 -4.40 -2.34
CA ILE A 54 -4.33 -5.42 -1.30
C ILE A 54 -3.10 -6.24 -1.58
N ILE A 55 -3.06 -6.88 -2.75
CA ILE A 55 -1.99 -7.81 -3.08
C ILE A 55 -0.66 -7.07 -3.20
N ALA A 56 -0.62 -5.97 -3.95
CA ALA A 56 0.61 -5.20 -4.15
C ALA A 56 1.17 -4.66 -2.82
N PRO A 57 0.39 -4.02 -1.92
CA PRO A 57 0.92 -3.59 -0.62
C PRO A 57 1.46 -4.73 0.25
N ILE A 58 0.76 -5.87 0.29
CA ILE A 58 1.20 -7.03 1.08
C ILE A 58 2.49 -7.63 0.51
N ILE A 59 2.56 -7.83 -0.82
CA ILE A 59 3.76 -8.34 -1.48
C ILE A 59 4.95 -7.39 -1.24
N LEU A 60 4.75 -6.08 -1.42
CA LEU A 60 5.80 -5.09 -1.22
C LEU A 60 6.29 -5.05 0.24
N LEU A 61 5.40 -5.24 1.21
CA LEU A 61 5.79 -5.37 2.63
C LEU A 61 6.64 -6.61 2.89
N MET A 62 6.37 -7.73 2.20
CA MET A 62 7.09 -9.00 2.34
C MET A 62 8.49 -8.96 1.73
N ILE A 63 8.69 -8.24 0.61
CA ILE A 63 10.01 -8.09 -0.01
C ILE A 63 11.02 -7.41 0.94
N ASN A 64 10.55 -6.55 1.84
CA ASN A 64 11.35 -5.95 2.92
C ASN A 64 12.62 -5.20 2.42
N ASN A 65 12.48 -4.44 1.33
CA ASN A 65 13.55 -3.66 0.73
C ASN A 65 13.13 -2.18 0.61
N TYR A 66 14.11 -1.27 0.61
CA TYR A 66 13.88 0.17 0.48
C TYR A 66 13.06 0.53 -0.77
N ILE A 67 13.32 -0.11 -1.93
CA ILE A 67 12.57 0.12 -3.17
C ILE A 67 11.08 -0.20 -2.96
N SER A 68 10.79 -1.31 -2.29
CA SER A 68 9.42 -1.76 -2.04
C SER A 68 8.67 -0.79 -1.12
N TYR A 69 9.36 -0.25 -0.12
CA TYR A 69 8.80 0.77 0.76
C TYR A 69 8.56 2.11 0.07
N THR A 70 9.45 2.52 -0.83
CA THR A 70 9.22 3.71 -1.67
C THR A 70 8.01 3.52 -2.59
N LEU A 71 7.86 2.34 -3.21
CA LEU A 71 6.67 2.01 -4.01
C LEU A 71 5.39 2.02 -3.17
N LEU A 72 5.45 1.52 -1.94
CA LEU A 72 4.32 1.54 -0.99
C LEU A 72 3.88 2.97 -0.65
N SER A 73 4.84 3.88 -0.50
CA SER A 73 4.60 5.31 -0.34
C SER A 73 3.92 5.89 -1.60
N GLY A 74 4.39 5.52 -2.79
CA GLY A 74 3.80 5.87 -4.08
C GLY A 74 2.34 5.38 -4.25
N ILE A 75 2.04 4.15 -3.85
CA ILE A 75 0.68 3.60 -3.88
C ILE A 75 -0.22 4.37 -2.91
N SER A 76 0.31 4.72 -1.73
CA SER A 76 -0.43 5.47 -0.71
C SER A 76 -0.80 6.88 -1.18
N ILE A 77 0.13 7.61 -1.82
CA ILE A 77 -0.17 8.95 -2.36
C ILE A 77 -1.10 8.90 -3.57
N LEU A 78 -0.92 7.92 -4.47
CA LEU A 78 -1.80 7.74 -5.62
C LEU A 78 -3.25 7.57 -5.16
N ARG A 79 -3.43 6.83 -4.08
CA ARG A 79 -4.75 6.63 -3.48
C ARG A 79 -5.33 7.90 -2.88
N VAL A 80 -4.54 8.71 -2.17
CA VAL A 80 -5.00 10.01 -1.66
C VAL A 80 -5.51 10.88 -2.82
N ILE A 81 -4.81 10.87 -3.97
CA ILE A 81 -5.22 11.59 -5.18
C ILE A 81 -6.53 11.03 -5.76
N ILE A 82 -6.69 9.70 -5.82
CA ILE A 82 -7.91 9.07 -6.34
C ILE A 82 -9.14 9.39 -5.47
N GLU A 83 -9.01 9.28 -4.14
CA GLU A 83 -10.11 9.53 -3.21
C GLU A 83 -10.47 11.03 -3.15
N LEU A 84 -9.49 11.95 -3.17
CA LEU A 84 -9.74 13.39 -3.19
C LEU A 84 -10.20 13.91 -4.56
N GLY A 85 -9.76 13.25 -5.65
CA GLY A 85 -10.13 13.58 -7.02
C GLY A 85 -11.58 13.26 -7.38
N GLY A 86 -12.34 12.62 -6.48
CA GLY A 86 -13.75 12.29 -6.70
C GLY A 86 -13.99 11.21 -7.75
N PHE A 87 -12.96 10.40 -8.06
CA PHE A 87 -13.07 9.30 -9.03
C PHE A 87 -14.00 8.18 -8.56
N LEU A 88 -14.26 8.11 -7.25
CA LEU A 88 -15.17 7.17 -6.63
C LEU A 88 -16.20 7.93 -5.78
N PRO A 89 -17.44 7.42 -5.65
CA PRO A 89 -18.46 8.08 -4.85
C PRO A 89 -17.98 8.21 -3.39
N PRO A 90 -18.05 9.41 -2.79
CA PRO A 90 -17.55 9.63 -1.44
C PRO A 90 -18.44 8.91 -0.43
N THR A 91 -17.88 7.93 0.27
CA THR A 91 -18.48 7.35 1.48
C THR A 91 -17.85 7.99 2.72
N SER A 92 -18.59 8.05 3.83
CA SER A 92 -18.09 8.61 5.09
C SER A 92 -16.80 7.91 5.56
N LEU A 93 -16.68 6.60 5.33
CA LEU A 93 -15.48 5.83 5.61
C LEU A 93 -14.32 6.19 4.66
N ARG A 94 -14.55 6.31 3.35
CA ARG A 94 -13.50 6.72 2.37
C ARG A 94 -12.83 8.04 2.70
N VAL A 95 -13.60 9.03 3.13
CA VAL A 95 -13.05 10.33 3.55
C VAL A 95 -12.23 10.17 4.85
N ALA A 96 -12.69 9.32 5.77
CA ALA A 96 -12.00 9.07 7.03
C ALA A 96 -10.66 8.29 6.88
N ILE A 97 -10.50 7.45 5.85
CA ILE A 97 -9.25 6.71 5.58
C ILE A 97 -8.17 7.54 4.87
N VAL A 98 -8.52 8.67 4.22
CA VAL A 98 -7.52 9.56 3.57
C VAL A 98 -6.37 9.96 4.49
N PRO A 99 -6.59 10.50 5.71
CA PRO A 99 -5.50 10.84 6.62
C PRO A 99 -4.64 9.62 7.02
N LEU A 100 -5.24 8.43 7.10
CA LEU A 100 -4.51 7.19 7.38
C LEU A 100 -3.58 6.81 6.22
N TYR A 101 -3.98 7.06 4.98
CA TYR A 101 -3.11 6.87 3.82
C TYR A 101 -1.98 7.88 3.72
N VAL A 102 -2.21 9.14 4.13
CA VAL A 102 -1.13 10.12 4.29
C VAL A 102 -0.14 9.65 5.35
N MET A 103 -0.63 9.14 6.48
CA MET A 103 0.24 8.57 7.52
C MET A 103 1.03 7.35 7.00
N ALA A 104 0.37 6.45 6.26
CA ALA A 104 1.01 5.29 5.64
C ALA A 104 2.11 5.68 4.64
N MET A 105 1.91 6.77 3.88
CA MET A 105 2.91 7.31 2.97
C MET A 105 4.20 7.69 3.71
N PHE A 106 4.09 8.46 4.80
CA PHE A 106 5.24 8.87 5.61
C PHE A 106 5.91 7.69 6.30
N LEU A 107 5.13 6.79 6.90
CA LEU A 107 5.66 5.61 7.58
C LEU A 107 6.39 4.66 6.61
N SER A 108 5.88 4.51 5.39
CA SER A 108 6.55 3.74 4.33
C SER A 108 7.88 4.38 3.95
N LEU A 109 7.94 5.71 3.84
CA LEU A 109 9.19 6.41 3.55
C LEU A 109 10.20 6.25 4.70
N THR A 110 9.74 6.32 5.95
CA THR A 110 10.57 6.06 7.13
C THR A 110 11.16 4.65 7.09
N LEU A 111 10.37 3.64 6.72
CA LEU A 111 10.87 2.27 6.52
C LEU A 111 11.90 2.18 5.40
N ALA A 112 11.69 2.90 4.29
CA ALA A 112 12.65 2.95 3.18
C ALA A 112 14.00 3.51 3.63
N VAL A 113 13.97 4.64 4.34
CA VAL A 113 15.18 5.30 4.87
C VAL A 113 15.91 4.42 5.87
N GLU A 114 15.19 3.79 6.81
CA GLU A 114 15.79 2.88 7.80
C GLU A 114 16.43 1.65 7.12
N ASN A 115 15.77 1.06 6.13
CA ASN A 115 16.29 -0.08 5.39
C ASN A 115 17.56 0.29 4.59
N LEU A 116 17.54 1.45 3.91
CA LEU A 116 18.70 1.94 3.18
C LEU A 116 19.87 2.27 4.13
N SER A 117 19.59 2.96 5.24
CA SER A 117 20.60 3.34 6.24
C SER A 117 21.27 2.12 6.87
N SER A 118 20.49 1.11 7.28
CA SER A 118 21.03 -0.12 7.86
C SER A 118 21.89 -0.90 6.86
N ARG A 119 21.52 -0.91 5.58
CA ARG A 119 22.33 -1.51 4.51
C ARG A 119 23.66 -0.79 4.32
N ILE A 120 23.64 0.54 4.18
CA ILE A 120 24.87 1.34 4.02
C ILE A 120 25.79 1.15 5.22
N ARG A 121 25.26 1.16 6.45
CA ARG A 121 26.04 0.91 7.66
C ARG A 121 26.70 -0.47 7.65
N GLY A 122 25.98 -1.51 7.20
CA GLY A 122 26.53 -2.85 7.04
C GLY A 122 27.63 -2.93 5.99
N GLU A 123 27.47 -2.22 4.86
CA GLU A 123 28.48 -2.14 3.81
C GLU A 123 29.75 -1.41 4.29
N ILE A 124 29.62 -0.30 5.01
CA ILE A 124 30.76 0.43 5.60
C ILE A 124 31.53 -0.46 6.58
N LEU A 125 30.84 -1.11 7.51
CA LEU A 125 31.49 -2.02 8.48
C LEU A 125 32.22 -3.16 7.76
N ARG A 126 31.60 -3.74 6.73
CA ARG A 126 32.22 -4.82 5.95
C ARG A 126 33.48 -4.36 5.22
N LEU A 127 33.50 -3.13 4.71
CA LEU A 127 34.70 -2.54 4.09
C LEU A 127 35.82 -2.34 5.11
N GLU A 128 35.50 -1.82 6.29
CA GLU A 128 36.45 -1.62 7.39
C GLU A 128 37.09 -2.94 7.84
N TRP A 129 36.29 -4.01 7.97
CA TRP A 129 36.78 -5.35 8.31
C TRP A 129 37.63 -6.00 7.21
N SER A 130 37.45 -5.62 5.94
CA SER A 130 38.27 -6.15 4.83
C SER A 130 39.66 -5.52 4.71
N GLN A 131 39.92 -4.46 5.49
CA GLN A 131 41.22 -3.78 5.55
C GLN A 131 42.16 -4.34 6.64
N PHE A 132 41.68 -5.31 7.43
CA PHE A 132 42.44 -6.07 8.43
C PHE A 132 42.67 -7.50 7.95
#